data_AF-W7PZS2-F1
#
_entry.id   AF-W7PZS2-F1
#
_cell.length_a   1.000
_cell.length_b   1.000
_cell.length_c   1.000
_cell.angle_alpha   90.00
_cell.angle_beta   90.00
_cell.angle_gamma   90.00
#
_symmetry.space_group_name_H-M   'P 1'
#
loop_
_entity.id
_entity.type
_entity.pdbx_description
1 polymer ?
#
loop_
_entity_poly.entity_id
_entity_poly.type
_entity_poly.pdbx_seq_one_letter_code
_entity_poly.pdbx_strand_id
1 'polypeptide(L)'
;MPTASSEPRITLLPHARRVRVIIDGTLLADSTRVIELRERGYPPRQYIHRDDVRMDLLTRSETATHCPFKGDAAYFSFGEHEDVAWSYEQPAEGIAEIAERLAFYEGDD
;
A
#
# COMPACT_ATOMS: atom_id res chain seq x y z
N MET A 1 -24.17 10.87 -28.02
CA MET A 1 -24.49 10.37 -26.66
C MET A 1 -23.18 9.96 -26.02
N PRO A 2 -22.52 10.73 -25.14
CA PRO A 2 -21.44 10.16 -24.34
C PRO A 2 -22.08 9.25 -23.30
N THR A 3 -21.84 7.95 -23.46
CA THR A 3 -22.13 6.89 -22.49
C THR A 3 -21.62 7.30 -21.11
N ALA A 4 -22.44 7.11 -20.08
CA ALA A 4 -22.10 7.36 -18.70
C ALA A 4 -20.72 6.76 -18.37
N SER A 5 -19.72 7.62 -18.14
CA SER A 5 -18.44 7.21 -17.59
C SER A 5 -18.70 6.67 -16.19
N SER A 6 -18.81 5.36 -16.06
CA SER A 6 -18.72 4.68 -14.78
C SER A 6 -17.27 4.82 -14.35
N GLU A 7 -16.92 5.93 -13.70
CA GLU A 7 -15.60 6.09 -13.11
C GLU A 7 -15.40 4.94 -12.11
N PRO A 8 -14.32 4.14 -12.24
CA PRO A 8 -14.09 3.04 -11.33
C PRO A 8 -13.94 3.58 -9.91
N ARG A 9 -14.55 2.91 -8.93
CA ARG A 9 -14.50 3.31 -7.51
C ARG A 9 -13.07 3.41 -6.97
N ILE A 10 -12.17 2.64 -7.58
CA ILE A 10 -10.75 2.56 -7.27
C ILE A 10 -9.99 2.81 -8.57
N THR A 11 -9.06 3.76 -8.55
CA THR A 11 -8.16 4.06 -9.66
C THR A 11 -6.72 3.83 -9.22
N LEU A 12 -5.97 3.09 -10.02
CA LEU A 12 -4.54 2.84 -9.81
C LEU A 12 -3.76 3.70 -10.81
N LEU A 13 -2.84 4.51 -10.31
CA LEU A 13 -2.05 5.42 -11.14
C LEU A 13 -0.57 5.22 -10.85
N PRO A 14 0.30 5.11 -11.86
CA PRO A 14 1.74 5.09 -11.62
C PRO A 14 2.18 6.45 -11.05
N HIS A 15 2.91 6.39 -9.93
CA HIS A 15 3.42 7.57 -9.26
C HIS A 15 4.85 7.84 -9.73
N ALA A 16 5.00 8.81 -10.63
CA ALA A 16 6.28 9.15 -11.27
C ALA A 16 7.32 9.78 -10.33
N ARG A 17 6.96 10.09 -9.08
CA ARG A 17 7.88 10.64 -8.09
C ARG A 17 8.42 9.52 -7.20
N ARG A 18 9.70 9.62 -6.84
CA ARG A 18 10.34 8.76 -5.85
C ARG A 18 9.66 8.92 -4.50
N VAL A 19 9.24 7.81 -3.89
CA VAL A 19 8.70 7.78 -2.53
C VAL A 19 9.75 7.18 -1.61
N ARG A 20 9.91 7.81 -0.45
CA ARG A 20 10.77 7.34 0.62
C ARG A 20 9.97 7.28 1.90
N VAL A 21 10.02 6.15 2.58
CA VAL A 21 9.40 5.96 3.89
C VAL A 21 10.50 5.90 4.91
N ILE A 22 10.47 6.83 5.85
CA ILE A 22 11.45 6.97 6.91
C ILE A 22 10.69 6.96 8.23
N ILE A 23 11.01 6.02 9.11
CA ILE A 23 10.45 5.93 10.46
C ILE A 23 11.61 6.00 11.44
N ASP A 24 11.53 6.89 12.42
CA ASP A 24 12.58 7.13 13.43
C ASP A 24 13.98 7.33 12.79
N GLY A 25 14.04 8.08 11.69
CA GLY A 25 15.29 8.31 10.94
C GLY A 25 15.79 7.12 10.10
N THR A 26 15.12 5.96 10.16
CA THR A 26 15.48 4.75 9.41
C THR A 26 14.70 4.67 8.09
N LEU A 27 15.42 4.57 6.97
CA LEU A 27 14.81 4.41 5.64
C LEU A 27 14.29 2.97 5.46
N LEU A 28 12.96 2.82 5.48
CA LEU A 28 12.29 1.52 5.31
C LEU A 28 11.95 1.21 3.85
N ALA A 29 11.63 2.23 3.06
CA ALA A 29 11.31 2.04 1.65
C ALA A 29 11.90 3.19 0.80
N ASP A 30 12.40 2.84 -0.37
CA ASP A 30 12.88 3.81 -1.36
C ASP A 30 12.59 3.28 -2.76
N SER A 31 11.59 3.87 -3.43
CA SER A 31 11.14 3.35 -4.72
C SER A 31 10.70 4.45 -5.66
N THR A 32 10.96 4.22 -6.95
CA THR A 32 10.35 4.93 -8.07
C THR A 32 9.22 4.11 -8.73
N ARG A 33 9.02 2.85 -8.31
CA ARG A 33 8.01 1.91 -8.80
C ARG A 33 6.79 1.92 -7.87
N VAL A 34 6.15 3.07 -7.75
CA VAL A 34 5.03 3.28 -6.81
C VAL A 34 3.72 3.38 -7.56
N ILE A 35 2.67 2.76 -7.03
CA ILE A 35 1.30 2.90 -7.52
C ILE A 35 0.50 3.70 -6.50
N GLU A 36 -0.12 4.78 -6.95
CA GLU A 36 -1.06 5.55 -6.16
C GLU A 36 -2.47 4.98 -6.37
N LEU A 37 -3.04 4.42 -5.30
CA LEU A 37 -4.42 3.97 -5.26
C LEU A 37 -5.30 5.11 -4.76
N ARG A 38 -6.23 5.55 -5.61
CA ARG A 38 -7.27 6.52 -5.27
C ARG A 38 -8.59 5.81 -5.13
N GLU A 39 -9.14 5.79 -3.92
CA GLU A 39 -10.47 5.26 -3.64
C GLU A 39 -11.41 6.40 -3.25
N ARG A 40 -12.60 6.44 -3.85
CA ARG A 40 -13.58 7.50 -3.57
C ARG A 40 -13.97 7.49 -2.08
N GLY A 41 -13.67 8.57 -1.38
CA GLY A 41 -13.97 8.75 0.05
C GLY A 41 -12.81 8.41 0.99
N TYR A 42 -11.65 8.03 0.45
CA TYR A 42 -10.43 7.77 1.23
C TYR A 42 -9.26 8.59 0.67
N PRO A 43 -8.25 8.89 1.51
CA PRO A 43 -7.02 9.51 1.03
C PRO A 43 -6.30 8.60 0.02
N PRO A 44 -5.57 9.18 -0.95
CA PRO A 44 -4.73 8.41 -1.86
C PRO A 44 -3.69 7.61 -1.08
N ARG A 45 -3.51 6.34 -1.42
CA ARG A 45 -2.53 5.46 -0.74
C ARG A 45 -1.43 5.08 -1.72
N GLN A 46 -0.19 5.24 -1.30
CA GLN A 46 0.98 4.89 -2.10
C GLN A 46 1.39 3.44 -1.81
N TYR A 47 1.39 2.61 -2.85
CA TYR A 47 1.78 1.21 -2.82
C TYR A 47 3.15 1.04 -3.45
N ILE A 48 4.13 0.71 -2.62
CA ILE A 48 5.53 0.52 -2.98
C ILE A 48 5.77 -0.96 -3.25
N HIS A 49 6.51 -1.27 -4.31
CA HIS A 49 6.88 -2.65 -4.62
C HIS A 49 7.67 -3.28 -3.47
N ARG A 50 7.32 -4.50 -3.01
CA ARG A 50 7.96 -5.18 -1.87
C ARG A 50 9.49 -5.25 -1.98
N ASP A 51 10.00 -5.44 -3.19
CA ASP A 51 11.45 -5.48 -3.50
C ASP A 51 12.20 -4.16 -3.17
N ASP A 52 11.50 -3.02 -3.22
CA ASP A 52 12.06 -1.70 -2.88
C ASP A 52 11.87 -1.35 -1.39
N VAL A 53 11.31 -2.27 -0.62
CA VAL A 53 11.08 -2.13 0.81
C VAL A 53 12.04 -3.04 1.58
N ARG A 54 12.63 -2.51 2.64
CA ARG A 54 13.48 -3.26 3.58
C ARG A 54 12.65 -4.19 4.45
N MET A 55 12.11 -5.25 3.83
CA MET A 55 11.40 -6.33 4.51
C MET A 55 12.20 -6.96 5.65
N ASP A 56 13.53 -6.98 5.53
CA ASP A 56 14.46 -7.45 6.57
C ASP A 56 14.36 -6.65 7.89
N LEU A 57 13.96 -5.38 7.82
CA LEU A 57 13.75 -4.53 8.99
C LEU A 57 12.31 -4.62 9.54
N LEU A 58 11.40 -5.20 8.76
CA LEU A 58 9.99 -5.26 9.09
C LEU A 58 9.63 -6.64 9.63
N THR A 59 8.87 -6.66 10.71
CA THR A 59 8.35 -7.90 11.28
C THR A 59 6.89 -8.03 10.88
N ARG A 60 6.52 -9.16 10.27
CA ARG A 60 5.12 -9.44 9.95
C ARG A 60 4.34 -9.59 11.26
N SER A 61 3.29 -8.81 11.44
CA SER A 61 2.37 -8.94 12.56
C SER A 61 1.51 -10.20 12.40
N GLU A 62 1.04 -10.77 13.51
CA GLU A 62 -0.03 -11.78 13.49
C GLU A 62 -1.38 -11.17 13.10
N THR A 63 -1.47 -9.84 13.11
CA THR A 63 -2.59 -9.08 12.58
C THR A 63 -2.75 -9.33 11.08
N ALA A 64 -3.84 -9.99 10.72
CA ALA A 64 -4.33 -10.07 9.36
C ALA A 64 -5.80 -9.67 9.34
N THR A 65 -6.17 -8.76 8.43
CA THR A 65 -7.58 -8.42 8.20
C THR A 65 -8.03 -9.02 6.90
N HIS A 66 -9.09 -9.83 6.96
CA HIS A 66 -9.67 -10.44 5.78
C HIS A 66 -10.85 -9.59 5.28
N CYS A 67 -10.68 -8.99 4.10
CA CYS A 67 -11.74 -8.28 3.40
C CYS A 67 -12.29 -9.13 2.25
N PRO A 68 -13.60 -9.44 2.19
CA PRO A 68 -14.17 -10.25 1.12
C PRO A 68 -14.04 -9.63 -0.29
N PHE A 69 -13.77 -8.31 -0.36
CA PHE A 69 -13.60 -7.58 -1.62
C PHE A 69 -12.14 -7.29 -1.98
N LYS A 70 -11.20 -7.39 -1.04
CA LYS A 70 -9.80 -6.97 -1.24
C LYS A 70 -8.77 -8.07 -0.90
N GLY A 71 -9.19 -9.17 -0.29
CA GLY A 71 -8.32 -10.26 0.16
C GLY A 71 -7.77 -10.03 1.57
N ASP A 72 -6.72 -10.78 1.90
CA ASP A 72 -6.03 -10.70 3.18
C ASP A 72 -5.00 -9.56 3.18
N ALA A 73 -5.18 -8.61 4.10
CA ALA A 73 -4.19 -7.61 4.40
C ALA A 73 -3.24 -8.15 5.47
N ALA A 74 -1.98 -8.32 5.09
CA ALA A 74 -0.90 -8.63 6.01
C ALA A 74 -0.30 -7.34 6.56
N TYR A 75 -0.21 -7.20 7.87
CA TYR A 75 0.41 -6.04 8.51
C TYR A 75 1.87 -6.30 8.88
N PHE A 76 2.65 -5.24 8.90
CA PHE A 76 4.08 -5.24 9.18
C PHE A 76 4.39 -4.13 10.19
N SER A 77 5.16 -4.50 11.20
CA SER A 77 5.63 -3.63 12.28
C SER A 77 7.11 -3.32 12.12
N PHE A 78 7.55 -2.15 12.59
CA PHE A 78 8.94 -1.72 12.59
C PHE A 78 9.39 -1.36 14.01
N GLY A 79 10.24 -2.20 14.61
CA GLY A 79 10.71 -1.97 15.99
C GLY A 79 9.55 -1.90 16.97
N GLU A 80 9.36 -0.74 17.60
CA GLU A 80 8.26 -0.45 18.54
C GLU A 80 6.99 0.07 17.84
N HIS A 81 7.05 0.36 16.53
CA HIS A 81 5.90 0.83 15.77
C HIS A 81 5.11 -0.36 15.21
N GLU A 82 3.95 -0.60 15.81
CA GLU A 82 3.03 -1.67 15.37
C GLU A 82 2.26 -1.26 14.11
N ASP A 83 2.10 -2.23 13.20
CA ASP A 83 1.23 -2.13 12.01
C ASP A 83 1.50 -0.92 11.10
N VAL A 84 2.75 -0.46 11.02
CA VAL A 84 3.18 0.69 10.20
C VAL A 84 2.95 0.52 8.71
N ALA A 85 2.90 -0.72 8.23
CA ALA A 85 2.64 -1.02 6.84
C ALA A 85 1.67 -2.18 6.70
N TRP A 86 0.94 -2.21 5.59
CA TRP A 86 0.12 -3.35 5.20
C TRP A 86 0.33 -3.70 3.73
N SER A 87 0.12 -4.96 3.40
CA SER A 87 0.23 -5.49 2.05
C SER A 87 -0.96 -6.39 1.73
N TYR A 88 -1.46 -6.28 0.50
CA TYR A 88 -2.42 -7.25 -0.03
C TYR A 88 -1.67 -8.25 -0.89
N GLU A 89 -1.45 -9.46 -0.35
CA GLU A 89 -0.72 -10.52 -1.07
C GLU A 89 -1.59 -11.19 -2.14
N GLN A 90 -2.90 -11.28 -1.87
CA GLN A 90 -3.88 -11.85 -2.78
C GLN A 90 -5.03 -10.86 -3.03
N PRO A 91 -4.78 -9.74 -3.72
CA PRO A 91 -5.80 -8.75 -4.02
C PRO A 91 -6.85 -9.30 -5.01
N ALA A 92 -8.08 -8.78 -4.91
CA ALA A 92 -9.14 -9.11 -5.86
C ALA A 92 -8.83 -8.61 -7.29
N GLU A 93 -9.55 -9.15 -8.28
CA GLU A 93 -9.28 -8.97 -9.72
C GLU A 93 -9.21 -7.49 -10.19
N GLY A 94 -9.83 -6.55 -9.46
CA GLY A 94 -9.77 -5.11 -9.74
C GLY A 94 -8.59 -4.34 -9.13
N ILE A 95 -7.79 -4.98 -8.27
CA ILE A 95 -6.64 -4.37 -7.57
C ILE A 95 -5.38 -5.24 -7.64
N ALA A 96 -5.30 -6.13 -8.64
CA ALA A 96 -4.14 -7.00 -8.86
C ALA A 96 -2.82 -6.22 -9.04
N GLU A 97 -2.87 -4.98 -9.51
CA GLU A 97 -1.67 -4.14 -9.68
C GLU A 97 -0.96 -3.77 -8.36
N ILE A 98 -1.67 -3.83 -7.23
CA ILE A 98 -1.09 -3.64 -5.89
C ILE A 98 -0.71 -4.95 -5.20
N ALA A 99 -0.81 -6.08 -5.91
CA ALA A 99 -0.33 -7.36 -5.40
C ALA A 99 1.15 -7.26 -5.02
N GLU A 100 1.51 -7.81 -3.87
CA GLU A 100 2.89 -7.81 -3.36
C GLU A 100 3.48 -6.39 -3.20
N ARG A 101 2.62 -5.37 -3.07
CA ARG A 101 3.02 -4.02 -2.72
C ARG A 101 2.64 -3.71 -1.30
N LEU A 102 3.41 -2.84 -0.67
CA LEU A 102 3.17 -2.37 0.68
C LEU A 102 2.76 -0.92 0.64
N ALA A 103 1.71 -0.60 1.38
CA ALA A 103 1.36 0.77 1.71
C ALA A 103 1.68 1.01 3.19
N PHE A 104 2.08 2.23 3.48
CA PHE A 104 2.50 2.67 4.80
C PHE A 104 1.46 3.64 5.35
N TYR A 105 1.24 3.61 6.66
CA TYR A 105 0.46 4.67 7.29
C TYR A 105 1.31 5.94 7.21
N GLU A 106 0.72 6.99 6.66
CA GLU A 106 1.22 8.33 6.89
C GLU A 106 1.00 8.56 8.38
N GLY A 107 2.10 8.68 9.14
CA GLY A 107 2.02 9.10 10.53
C GLY A 107 1.32 10.44 10.55
N ASP A 108 0.10 10.48 11.09
CA ASP A 108 -0.46 11.72 11.61
C ASP A 108 0.48 12.09 12.77
N ASP A 109 1.27 13.13 12.55
CA ASP A 109 2.24 13.71 13.49
C ASP A 109 1.68 13.86 14.91
#